data_AF-X1QJE2-F1
#
_entry.id   AF-X1QJE2-F1
#
_cell.length_a   1.000
_cell.length_b   1.000
_cell.length_c   1.000
_cell.angle_alpha   90.00
_cell.angle_beta   90.00
_cell.angle_gamma   90.00
#
_symmetry.space_group_name_H-M   'P 1'
#
loop_
_entity.id
_entity.type
_entity.pdbx_description
1 polymer ?
#
loop_
_entity_poly.entity_id
_entity_poly.type
_entity_poly.pdbx_seq_one_letter_code
_entity_poly.pdbx_strand_id
1 'polypeptide(L)'
;YRAVMRYFGNDALVTIIKAVTLSSLILAVVVYWYSNHQVVVPRSIIFNYWWLSMVIIGGLRLIMRQYFLGDWFTGNHQIPFANRDDGLIKVAIYGAGTAGNQLLAALRMGRVMRPVAFIDDDSDLANRVISGLQVYKPKHLEQLIKETGAQEILLALPSASRARRREILALLEPYPLHVRSVPAFADLASGRVKVDDIQDVDIADLLGRDPVPAQEGLLERCIYKQTVLVTGAGGSIGSELCRQIIGLGPTTLLLFDHSE
;
A
#
# COMPACT_ATOMS: atom_id res chain seq x y z
N TYR A 1 -14.01 -9.44 26.81
CA TYR A 1 -15.25 -9.31 26.01
C TYR A 1 -15.00 -8.91 24.54
N ARG A 2 -14.08 -7.98 24.22
CA ARG A 2 -13.74 -7.58 22.82
C ARG A 2 -13.04 -8.66 21.95
N ALA A 3 -12.21 -9.53 22.52
CA ALA A 3 -11.45 -10.52 21.74
C ALA A 3 -12.29 -11.73 21.28
N VAL A 4 -13.38 -12.04 22.00
CA VAL A 4 -14.21 -13.22 21.73
C VAL A 4 -15.01 -13.02 20.43
N MET A 5 -15.49 -11.81 20.14
CA MET A 5 -16.38 -11.55 19.00
C MET A 5 -15.72 -11.56 17.61
N ARG A 6 -14.38 -11.56 17.49
CA ARG A 6 -13.69 -11.44 16.20
C ARG A 6 -13.47 -12.77 15.46
N TYR A 7 -13.46 -13.90 16.17
CA TYR A 7 -13.33 -15.25 15.58
C TYR A 7 -14.68 -15.94 15.28
N PHE A 8 -15.82 -15.36 15.70
CA PHE A 8 -17.14 -15.97 15.56
C PHE A 8 -17.94 -15.51 14.33
N GLY A 9 -17.36 -14.76 13.40
CA GLY A 9 -18.11 -14.12 12.31
C GLY A 9 -18.96 -15.08 11.46
N ASN A 10 -18.31 -16.09 10.85
CA ASN A 10 -19.00 -17.05 9.99
C ASN A 10 -19.51 -18.27 10.77
N ASP A 11 -18.70 -18.84 11.67
CA ASP A 11 -19.09 -20.05 12.41
C ASP A 11 -20.28 -19.82 13.33
N ALA A 12 -20.35 -18.67 14.02
CA ALA A 12 -21.51 -18.44 14.86
C ALA A 12 -22.76 -18.05 14.04
N LEU A 13 -22.63 -17.57 12.80
CA LEU A 13 -23.77 -17.40 11.91
C LEU A 13 -24.37 -18.77 11.59
N VAL A 14 -23.52 -19.75 11.27
CA VAL A 14 -23.92 -21.15 11.08
C VAL A 14 -24.51 -21.75 12.38
N THR A 15 -23.92 -21.47 13.54
CA THR A 15 -24.46 -21.94 14.84
C THR A 15 -25.82 -21.33 15.16
N ILE A 16 -26.04 -20.04 14.87
CA ILE A 16 -27.36 -19.41 15.05
C ILE A 16 -28.38 -20.01 14.08
N ILE A 17 -28.01 -20.20 12.80
CA ILE A 17 -28.91 -20.87 11.84
C ILE A 17 -29.29 -22.26 12.35
N LYS A 18 -28.32 -23.06 12.80
CA LYS A 18 -28.57 -24.39 13.38
C LYS A 18 -29.42 -24.32 14.65
N ALA A 19 -29.18 -23.36 15.54
CA ALA A 19 -29.94 -23.22 16.79
C ALA A 19 -31.39 -22.74 16.55
N VAL A 20 -31.60 -21.79 15.64
CA VAL A 20 -32.93 -21.26 15.30
C VAL A 20 -33.74 -22.30 14.53
N THR A 21 -33.11 -23.03 13.60
CA THR A 21 -33.77 -24.16 12.91
C THR A 21 -34.14 -25.29 13.86
N LEU A 22 -33.24 -25.66 14.79
CA LEU A 22 -33.50 -26.69 15.80
C LEU A 22 -34.61 -26.26 16.78
N SER A 23 -34.58 -25.01 17.26
CA SER A 23 -35.62 -24.44 18.14
C SER A 23 -37.00 -24.44 17.46
N SER A 24 -37.06 -24.03 16.19
CA SER A 24 -38.30 -24.07 15.40
C SER A 24 -38.79 -25.50 15.16
N LEU A 25 -37.90 -26.47 15.00
CA LEU A 25 -38.26 -27.88 14.81
C LEU A 25 -38.77 -28.49 16.12
N ILE A 26 -38.16 -28.17 17.26
CA ILE A 26 -38.65 -28.57 18.58
C ILE A 26 -40.03 -27.97 18.84
N LEU A 27 -40.23 -26.68 18.55
CA LEU A 27 -41.54 -26.02 18.67
C LEU A 27 -42.59 -26.69 17.78
N ALA A 28 -42.23 -27.05 16.54
CA ALA A 28 -43.13 -27.76 15.63
C ALA A 28 -43.52 -29.15 16.16
N VAL A 29 -42.57 -29.90 16.72
CA VAL A 29 -42.81 -31.21 17.34
C VAL A 29 -43.67 -31.09 18.60
N VAL A 30 -43.40 -30.09 19.46
CA VAL A 30 -44.21 -29.83 20.67
C VAL A 30 -45.62 -29.43 20.28
N VAL A 31 -45.81 -28.52 19.32
CA VAL A 31 -47.15 -28.14 18.83
C VAL A 31 -47.87 -29.32 18.20
N TYR A 32 -47.16 -30.19 17.47
CA TYR A 32 -47.73 -31.40 16.90
C TYR A 32 -48.16 -32.42 17.97
N TRP A 33 -47.33 -32.62 19.00
CA TRP A 33 -47.61 -33.55 20.11
C TRP A 33 -48.71 -33.04 21.04
N TYR A 34 -48.76 -31.73 21.30
CA TYR A 34 -49.76 -31.08 22.14
C TYR A 34 -51.04 -30.70 21.40
N SER A 35 -51.14 -30.99 20.08
CA SER A 35 -52.35 -30.77 19.28
C SER A 35 -53.43 -31.78 19.65
N ASN A 36 -53.91 -31.68 20.88
CA ASN A 36 -55.17 -32.24 21.29
C ASN A 36 -56.26 -31.40 20.61
N HIS A 37 -57.28 -32.08 20.06
CA HIS A 37 -58.26 -31.62 19.07
C HIS A 37 -59.14 -30.38 19.40
N GLN A 38 -58.76 -29.50 20.34
CA GLN A 38 -59.54 -28.32 20.73
C GLN A 38 -58.87 -26.97 20.43
N VAL A 39 -57.57 -26.93 20.12
CA VAL A 39 -56.89 -25.67 19.74
C VAL A 39 -56.19 -25.86 18.41
N VAL A 40 -56.87 -25.44 17.33
CA VAL A 40 -56.30 -25.47 15.98
C VAL A 40 -55.31 -24.32 15.87
N VAL A 41 -54.05 -24.55 16.26
CA VAL A 41 -52.98 -23.58 16.02
C VAL A 41 -52.74 -23.52 14.50
N PRO A 42 -52.95 -22.37 13.84
CA PRO A 42 -52.67 -22.24 12.43
C PRO A 42 -51.22 -22.58 12.14
N ARG A 43 -50.97 -23.56 11.27
CA ARG A 43 -49.62 -24.03 10.93
C ARG A 43 -48.72 -22.92 10.36
N SER A 44 -49.32 -21.83 9.87
CA SER A 44 -48.66 -20.60 9.41
C SER A 44 -47.92 -19.85 10.53
N ILE A 45 -48.30 -20.02 11.81
CA ILE A 45 -47.64 -19.37 12.95
C ILE A 45 -46.21 -19.90 13.12
N ILE A 46 -45.98 -21.20 12.90
CA ILE A 46 -44.66 -21.82 13.01
C ILE A 46 -43.72 -21.25 11.93
N PHE A 47 -44.22 -21.13 10.70
CA PHE A 47 -43.45 -20.57 9.59
C PHE A 47 -43.16 -19.08 9.78
N ASN A 48 -44.16 -18.31 10.23
CA ASN A 48 -44.00 -16.88 10.51
C ASN A 48 -42.97 -16.66 11.64
N TYR A 49 -43.08 -17.42 12.72
CA TYR A 49 -42.11 -17.38 13.83
C TYR A 49 -40.69 -17.71 13.38
N TRP A 50 -40.50 -18.75 12.55
CA TRP A 50 -39.18 -19.15 12.06
C TRP A 50 -38.53 -18.06 11.21
N TRP A 51 -39.24 -17.54 10.20
CA TRP A 51 -38.70 -16.52 9.31
C TRP A 51 -38.48 -15.18 10.02
N LEU A 52 -39.43 -14.75 10.87
CA LEU A 52 -39.29 -13.50 11.63
C LEU A 52 -38.11 -13.56 12.62
N SER A 53 -37.93 -14.70 13.29
CA SER A 53 -36.78 -14.89 14.20
C SER A 53 -35.45 -14.91 13.45
N MET A 54 -35.40 -15.53 12.27
CA MET A 54 -34.21 -15.50 11.40
C MET A 54 -33.86 -14.07 10.98
N VAL A 55 -34.84 -13.27 10.57
CA VAL A 55 -34.61 -11.89 10.14
C VAL A 55 -34.23 -10.98 11.30
N ILE A 56 -34.90 -11.08 12.46
CA ILE A 56 -34.62 -10.21 13.61
C ILE A 56 -33.26 -10.56 14.24
N ILE A 57 -33.00 -11.84 14.53
CA ILE A 57 -31.76 -12.26 15.21
C ILE A 57 -30.58 -12.16 14.23
N GLY A 58 -30.77 -12.57 12.97
CA GLY A 58 -29.77 -12.45 11.92
C GLY A 58 -29.48 -10.99 11.56
N GLY A 59 -30.53 -10.18 11.39
CA GLY A 59 -30.44 -8.76 11.06
C GLY A 59 -29.81 -7.94 12.19
N LEU A 60 -30.27 -8.09 13.43
CA LEU A 60 -29.68 -7.41 14.59
C LEU A 60 -28.21 -7.78 14.76
N ARG A 61 -27.84 -9.03 14.47
CA ARG A 61 -26.44 -9.45 14.51
C ARG A 61 -25.61 -8.88 13.36
N LEU A 62 -26.14 -8.79 12.14
CA LEU A 62 -25.47 -8.14 11.01
C LEU A 62 -25.27 -6.64 11.29
N ILE A 63 -26.27 -5.98 11.87
CA ILE A 63 -26.19 -4.58 12.28
C ILE A 63 -25.20 -4.41 13.43
N MET A 64 -25.25 -5.26 14.46
CA MET A 64 -24.26 -5.25 15.53
C MET A 64 -22.86 -5.56 15.01
N ARG A 65 -22.71 -6.48 14.06
CA ARG A 65 -21.45 -6.72 13.37
C ARG A 65 -21.01 -5.45 12.65
N GLN A 66 -21.89 -4.76 11.94
CA GLN A 66 -21.59 -3.53 11.22
C GLN A 66 -21.23 -2.34 12.15
N TYR A 67 -21.87 -2.25 13.32
CA TYR A 67 -21.65 -1.17 14.29
C TYR A 67 -20.45 -1.44 15.21
N PHE A 68 -20.25 -2.68 15.67
CA PHE A 68 -19.13 -3.05 16.55
C PHE A 68 -17.85 -3.36 15.77
N LEU A 69 -17.95 -3.96 14.58
CA LEU A 69 -16.92 -3.86 13.55
C LEU A 69 -17.26 -2.65 12.69
N GLY A 70 -17.15 -1.44 13.24
CA GLY A 70 -16.92 -0.21 12.46
C GLY A 70 -15.58 -0.26 11.70
N ASP A 71 -15.25 -1.42 11.15
CA ASP A 71 -14.00 -1.91 10.63
C ASP A 71 -14.27 -2.61 9.30
N TRP A 72 -14.75 -1.82 8.35
CA TRP A 72 -14.18 -1.94 7.00
C TRP A 72 -12.74 -1.40 6.97
N PHE A 73 -12.30 -0.67 8.02
CA PHE A 73 -11.04 0.07 8.05
C PHE A 73 -9.95 -0.39 9.05
N THR A 74 -10.22 -1.10 10.16
CA THR A 74 -9.15 -1.36 11.14
C THR A 74 -9.30 -2.66 11.94
N GLY A 75 -8.77 -3.79 11.43
CA GLY A 75 -8.33 -4.85 12.36
C GLY A 75 -8.48 -6.30 11.91
N ASN A 76 -7.55 -6.73 11.05
CA ASN A 76 -6.59 -7.79 11.40
C ASN A 76 -7.08 -9.27 11.34
N HIS A 77 -6.63 -9.92 10.26
CA HIS A 77 -6.20 -11.33 10.14
C HIS A 77 -7.25 -12.40 9.87
N GLN A 78 -7.46 -12.69 8.58
CA GLN A 78 -6.78 -13.81 7.92
C GLN A 78 -6.40 -13.35 6.51
N ILE A 79 -5.11 -13.07 6.27
CA ILE A 79 -4.61 -13.05 4.90
C ILE A 79 -4.61 -14.52 4.46
N PRO A 80 -5.42 -14.97 3.49
CA PRO A 80 -5.44 -16.37 3.02
C PRO A 80 -4.13 -16.81 2.34
N PHE A 81 -3.12 -15.94 2.38
CA PHE A 81 -1.89 -15.97 1.63
C PHE A 81 -0.68 -15.68 2.53
N ALA A 82 -0.74 -15.86 3.85
CA ALA A 82 0.47 -15.77 4.67
C ALA A 82 1.30 -17.07 4.65
N ASN A 83 0.72 -18.21 4.25
CA ASN A 83 1.37 -19.51 4.46
C ASN A 83 1.32 -20.46 3.25
N ARG A 84 1.30 -19.91 2.05
CA ARG A 84 1.46 -20.70 0.82
C ARG A 84 2.92 -20.55 0.39
N ASP A 85 3.73 -21.57 0.67
CA ASP A 85 5.13 -21.64 0.25
C ASP A 85 5.17 -21.86 -1.27
N ASP A 86 4.94 -20.76 -1.99
CA ASP A 86 4.93 -20.73 -3.45
C ASP A 86 6.36 -20.53 -4.01
N GLY A 87 7.39 -20.52 -3.15
CA GLY A 87 8.79 -20.23 -3.50
C GLY A 87 9.08 -18.79 -3.92
N LEU A 88 8.07 -17.93 -3.91
CA LEU A 88 8.17 -16.53 -4.35
C LEU A 88 8.80 -15.64 -3.28
N ILE A 89 9.65 -14.70 -3.73
CA ILE A 89 10.32 -13.72 -2.88
C ILE A 89 9.26 -12.84 -2.19
N LYS A 90 9.33 -12.76 -0.86
CA LYS A 90 8.42 -11.95 -0.04
C LYS A 90 8.92 -10.51 0.01
N VAL A 91 8.07 -9.57 -0.39
CA VAL A 91 8.43 -8.16 -0.51
C VAL A 91 7.53 -7.26 0.33
N ALA A 92 8.11 -6.29 1.02
CA ALA A 92 7.37 -5.23 1.68
C ALA A 92 7.37 -3.96 0.80
N ILE A 93 6.28 -3.22 0.78
CA ILE A 93 6.17 -2.00 -0.04
C ILE A 93 6.23 -0.78 0.88
N TYR A 94 7.20 0.10 0.67
CA TYR A 94 7.31 1.36 1.39
C TYR A 94 6.53 2.45 0.65
N GLY A 95 5.51 3.02 1.31
CA GLY A 95 4.51 3.92 0.76
C GLY A 95 3.20 3.18 0.54
N ALA A 96 2.20 3.43 1.39
CA ALA A 96 0.86 2.83 1.30
C ALA A 96 -0.15 3.71 0.54
N GLY A 97 0.33 4.78 -0.11
CA GLY A 97 -0.45 5.69 -0.93
C GLY A 97 -0.92 5.10 -2.27
N THR A 98 -1.26 5.98 -3.23
CA THR A 98 -1.76 5.58 -4.55
C THR A 98 -0.74 4.76 -5.35
N ALA A 99 0.52 5.21 -5.38
CA ALA A 99 1.61 4.51 -6.07
C ALA A 99 1.87 3.11 -5.49
N GLY A 100 1.88 2.97 -4.16
CA GLY A 100 2.03 1.68 -3.49
C GLY A 100 0.89 0.71 -3.77
N ASN A 101 -0.35 1.20 -3.82
CA ASN A 101 -1.51 0.38 -4.19
C ASN A 101 -1.46 -0.07 -5.65
N GLN A 102 -1.02 0.79 -6.58
CA GLN A 102 -0.83 0.43 -7.98
C GLN A 102 0.27 -0.63 -8.14
N LEU A 103 1.38 -0.49 -7.44
CA LEU A 103 2.45 -1.48 -7.40
C LEU A 103 1.94 -2.83 -6.86
N LEU A 104 1.19 -2.82 -5.75
CA LEU A 104 0.58 -4.03 -5.20
C LEU A 104 -0.31 -4.74 -6.22
N ALA A 105 -1.14 -4.00 -6.97
CA ALA A 105 -1.98 -4.56 -8.02
C ALA A 105 -1.15 -5.21 -9.14
N ALA A 106 -0.09 -4.53 -9.60
CA ALA A 106 0.83 -5.04 -10.62
C ALA A 106 1.55 -6.32 -10.16
N LEU A 107 2.05 -6.36 -8.92
CA LEU A 107 2.72 -7.53 -8.35
C LEU A 107 1.78 -8.74 -8.23
N ARG A 108 0.51 -8.50 -7.87
CA ARG A 108 -0.51 -9.55 -7.82
C ARG A 108 -0.80 -10.17 -9.19
N MET A 109 -0.75 -9.36 -10.26
CA MET A 109 -0.93 -9.85 -11.63
C MET A 109 0.31 -10.59 -12.13
N GLY A 110 1.50 -10.06 -11.87
CA GLY A 110 2.76 -10.62 -12.37
C GLY A 110 3.16 -11.94 -11.73
N ARG A 111 2.74 -12.22 -10.48
CA ARG A 111 3.09 -13.43 -9.70
C ARG A 111 4.60 -13.68 -9.55
N VAL A 112 5.45 -12.68 -9.80
CA VAL A 112 6.92 -12.77 -9.68
C VAL A 112 7.37 -12.60 -8.23
N MET A 113 6.67 -11.76 -7.46
CA MET A 113 6.99 -11.45 -6.07
C MET A 113 5.71 -11.44 -5.23
N ARG A 114 5.82 -11.79 -3.94
CA ARG A 114 4.69 -11.83 -3.01
C ARG A 114 4.72 -10.61 -2.09
N PRO A 115 3.82 -9.64 -2.26
CA PRO A 115 3.74 -8.51 -1.35
C PRO A 115 3.13 -8.95 -0.01
N VAL A 116 3.84 -8.69 1.09
CA VAL A 116 3.47 -9.19 2.44
C VAL A 116 3.03 -8.09 3.41
N ALA A 117 3.52 -6.86 3.25
CA ALA A 117 3.20 -5.74 4.13
C ALA A 117 3.42 -4.40 3.44
N PHE A 118 2.77 -3.37 3.98
CA PHE A 118 3.06 -1.97 3.67
C PHE A 118 3.84 -1.32 4.82
N ILE A 119 4.66 -0.34 4.49
CA ILE A 119 5.34 0.54 5.44
C ILE A 119 4.95 1.97 5.09
N ASP A 120 4.45 2.74 6.04
CA ASP A 120 4.14 4.16 5.81
C ASP A 120 4.45 5.01 7.05
N ASP A 121 4.89 6.24 6.80
CA ASP A 121 5.22 7.22 7.82
C ASP A 121 3.97 7.88 8.41
N ASP A 122 2.87 7.92 7.65
CA ASP A 122 1.62 8.52 8.05
C ASP A 122 1.00 7.77 9.23
N SER A 123 0.82 8.47 10.35
CA SER A 123 0.21 7.93 11.55
C SER A 123 -1.24 7.52 11.36
N ASP A 124 -1.94 8.14 10.41
CA ASP A 124 -3.33 7.82 10.12
C ASP A 124 -3.46 6.51 9.36
N LEU A 125 -2.46 6.15 8.54
CA LEU A 125 -2.40 4.91 7.78
C LEU A 125 -1.78 3.75 8.56
N ALA A 126 -0.94 4.06 9.56
CA ALA A 126 -0.31 3.06 10.41
C ALA A 126 -1.33 2.16 11.13
N ASN A 127 -1.04 0.86 11.21
CA ASN A 127 -1.90 -0.20 11.78
C ASN A 127 -3.24 -0.40 11.05
N ARG A 128 -3.47 0.24 9.90
CA ARG A 128 -4.58 -0.09 9.01
C ARG A 128 -4.23 -1.27 8.11
N VAL A 129 -5.26 -1.88 7.55
CA VAL A 129 -5.12 -2.90 6.51
C VAL A 129 -5.53 -2.29 5.18
N ILE A 130 -4.58 -2.15 4.26
CA ILE A 130 -4.80 -1.57 2.94
C ILE A 130 -4.68 -2.69 1.91
N SER A 131 -5.73 -2.85 1.10
CA SER A 131 -5.78 -3.88 0.06
C SER A 131 -5.49 -5.31 0.56
N GLY A 132 -5.75 -5.57 1.85
CA GLY A 132 -5.51 -6.86 2.51
C GLY A 132 -4.11 -7.04 3.09
N LEU A 133 -3.24 -6.03 3.06
CA LEU A 133 -1.92 -6.04 3.70
C LEU A 133 -1.89 -5.07 4.89
N GLN A 134 -1.21 -5.43 5.97
CA GLN A 134 -1.06 -4.56 7.13
C GLN A 134 -0.02 -3.46 6.87
N VAL A 135 -0.33 -2.25 7.32
CA VAL A 135 0.58 -1.09 7.26
C VAL A 135 1.32 -0.98 8.58
N TYR A 136 2.65 -1.07 8.53
CA TYR A 136 3.54 -0.91 9.66
C TYR A 136 4.18 0.47 9.65
N LYS A 137 4.52 0.97 10.84
CA LYS A 137 5.39 2.14 10.95
C LYS A 137 6.85 1.73 10.68
N PRO A 138 7.71 2.63 10.16
CA PRO A 138 9.13 2.36 10.00
C PRO A 138 9.82 1.95 11.31
N LYS A 139 9.33 2.46 12.45
CA LYS A 139 9.82 2.09 13.79
C LYS A 139 9.57 0.62 14.15
N HIS A 140 8.64 -0.05 13.48
CA HIS A 140 8.27 -1.45 13.72
C HIS A 140 8.80 -2.38 12.62
N LEU A 141 9.85 -1.97 11.91
CA LEU A 141 10.41 -2.75 10.81
C LEU A 141 10.94 -4.11 11.28
N GLU A 142 11.60 -4.18 12.44
CA GLU A 142 12.03 -5.47 13.03
C GLU A 142 10.87 -6.45 13.23
N GLN A 143 9.74 -5.93 13.71
CA GLN A 143 8.55 -6.72 13.93
C GLN A 143 7.97 -7.20 12.60
N LEU A 144 7.90 -6.31 11.60
CA LEU A 144 7.47 -6.66 10.25
C LEU A 144 8.32 -7.80 9.67
N ILE A 145 9.65 -7.72 9.78
CA ILE A 145 10.56 -8.73 9.22
C ILE A 145 10.34 -10.08 9.92
N LYS A 146 10.23 -10.09 11.25
CA LYS A 146 10.00 -11.31 12.03
C LYS A 146 8.64 -11.95 11.76
N GLU A 147 7.59 -11.15 11.62
CA GLU A 147 6.22 -11.64 11.41
C GLU A 147 5.97 -12.08 9.97
N THR A 148 6.53 -11.36 8.98
CA THR A 148 6.22 -11.58 7.56
C THR A 148 7.30 -12.35 6.81
N GLY A 149 8.54 -12.33 7.29
CA GLY A 149 9.69 -12.88 6.58
C GLY A 149 10.01 -12.14 5.27
N ALA A 150 9.76 -10.82 5.22
CA ALA A 150 10.12 -9.98 4.08
C ALA A 150 11.62 -10.06 3.80
N GLN A 151 11.99 -10.21 2.52
CA GLN A 151 13.36 -10.32 2.04
C GLN A 151 13.79 -9.06 1.28
N GLU A 152 12.85 -8.40 0.59
CA GLU A 152 13.09 -7.16 -0.14
C GLU A 152 12.09 -6.07 0.27
N ILE A 153 12.50 -4.80 0.14
CA ILE A 153 11.63 -3.63 0.27
C ILE A 153 11.57 -2.92 -1.08
N LEU A 154 10.35 -2.69 -1.57
CA LEU A 154 10.08 -1.90 -2.76
C LEU A 154 9.67 -0.48 -2.36
N LEU A 155 10.48 0.52 -2.72
CA LEU A 155 10.15 1.93 -2.48
C LEU A 155 9.14 2.41 -3.53
N ALA A 156 7.93 2.73 -3.08
CA ALA A 156 6.81 3.25 -3.88
C ALA A 156 6.47 4.70 -3.49
N LEU A 157 7.49 5.57 -3.48
CA LEU A 157 7.39 6.98 -3.10
C LEU A 157 7.82 7.91 -4.26
N PRO A 158 7.09 7.93 -5.39
CA PRO A 158 7.47 8.73 -6.55
C PRO A 158 7.46 10.24 -6.27
N SER A 159 6.59 10.70 -5.37
CA SER A 159 6.45 12.11 -4.99
C SER A 159 7.32 12.55 -3.81
N ALA A 160 8.07 11.65 -3.18
CA ALA A 160 8.97 12.02 -2.08
C ALA A 160 10.23 12.73 -2.60
N SER A 161 10.68 13.76 -1.87
CA SER A 161 11.95 14.44 -2.16
C SER A 161 13.14 13.48 -2.06
N ARG A 162 14.26 13.83 -2.71
CA ARG A 162 15.48 12.99 -2.65
C ARG A 162 16.01 12.93 -1.22
N ALA A 163 15.95 14.05 -0.50
CA ALA A 163 16.29 14.11 0.93
C ALA A 163 15.47 13.08 1.74
N ARG A 164 14.15 13.02 1.51
CA ARG A 164 13.28 12.06 2.22
C ARG A 164 13.59 10.62 1.84
N ARG A 165 13.88 10.32 0.56
CA ARG A 165 14.28 8.98 0.14
C ARG A 165 15.59 8.54 0.81
N ARG A 166 16.56 9.43 0.92
CA ARG A 166 17.84 9.16 1.60
C ARG A 166 17.65 8.93 3.10
N GLU A 167 16.79 9.70 3.77
CA GLU A 167 16.43 9.44 5.18
C GLU A 167 15.84 8.04 5.34
N ILE A 168 14.95 7.63 4.43
CA ILE A 168 14.34 6.30 4.44
C ILE A 168 15.40 5.22 4.19
N LEU A 169 16.29 5.41 3.21
CA LEU A 169 17.38 4.47 2.93
C LEU A 169 18.31 4.31 4.15
N ALA A 170 18.69 5.41 4.80
CA ALA A 170 19.49 5.35 6.03
C ALA A 170 18.75 4.66 7.19
N LEU A 171 17.43 4.77 7.24
CA LEU A 171 16.58 4.03 8.19
C LEU A 171 16.55 2.52 7.90
N LEU A 172 16.69 2.12 6.64
CA LEU A 172 16.64 0.73 6.19
C LEU A 172 18.03 0.06 6.14
N GLU A 173 19.11 0.83 6.07
CA GLU A 173 20.52 0.37 6.00
C GLU A 173 20.93 -0.63 7.10
N PRO A 174 20.48 -0.50 8.37
CA PRO A 174 20.84 -1.46 9.41
C PRO A 174 20.26 -2.87 9.23
N TYR A 175 19.30 -3.04 8.31
CA TYR A 175 18.55 -4.28 8.14
C TYR A 175 19.07 -5.07 6.94
N PRO A 176 19.10 -6.42 7.01
CA PRO A 176 19.59 -7.27 5.94
C PRO A 176 18.56 -7.43 4.80
N LEU A 177 17.96 -6.32 4.35
CA LEU A 177 16.91 -6.29 3.33
C LEU A 177 17.45 -5.62 2.07
N HIS A 178 17.15 -6.20 0.91
CA HIS A 178 17.47 -5.54 -0.37
C HIS A 178 16.42 -4.47 -0.64
N VAL A 179 16.85 -3.22 -0.77
CA VAL A 179 15.96 -2.10 -1.08
C VAL A 179 16.00 -1.82 -2.57
N ARG A 180 14.86 -1.89 -3.24
CA ARG A 180 14.71 -1.56 -4.67
C ARG A 180 13.74 -0.40 -4.82
N SER A 181 14.15 0.64 -5.54
CA SER A 181 13.26 1.75 -5.88
C SER A 181 12.45 1.38 -7.13
N VAL A 182 11.13 1.55 -7.07
CA VAL A 182 10.29 1.32 -8.26
C VAL A 182 10.32 2.58 -9.12
N PRO A 183 10.66 2.50 -10.42
CA PRO A 183 10.58 3.65 -11.32
C PRO A 183 9.13 4.16 -11.37
N ALA A 184 8.96 5.48 -11.56
CA ALA A 184 7.63 6.06 -11.64
C ALA A 184 6.83 5.36 -12.75
N PHE A 185 5.56 5.03 -12.48
CA PHE A 185 4.67 4.29 -13.39
C PHE A 185 4.60 4.87 -14.82
N ALA A 186 4.99 6.14 -14.99
CA ALA A 186 5.12 6.81 -16.29
C ALA A 186 6.15 6.15 -17.23
N ASP A 187 7.20 5.51 -16.71
CA ASP A 187 8.25 4.91 -17.55
C ASP A 187 7.87 3.52 -18.09
N LEU A 188 7.02 2.79 -17.38
CA LEU A 188 6.53 1.46 -17.79
C LEU A 188 5.54 1.51 -18.95
N ALA A 189 4.80 2.61 -19.12
CA ALA A 189 3.82 2.76 -20.20
C ALA A 189 4.46 3.03 -21.58
N SER A 190 5.77 3.28 -21.65
CA SER A 190 6.46 3.73 -22.87
C SER A 190 7.11 2.61 -23.70
N GLY A 191 7.04 1.34 -23.25
CA GLY A 191 7.54 0.19 -24.01
C GLY A 191 9.06 0.19 -24.28
N ARG A 192 9.84 0.97 -23.53
CA ARG A 192 11.26 1.21 -23.79
C ARG A 192 12.26 0.62 -22.79
N VAL A 193 11.85 -0.32 -21.94
CA VAL A 193 12.78 -0.91 -20.96
C VAL A 193 12.62 -2.43 -20.93
N LYS A 194 13.67 -3.13 -21.40
CA LYS A 194 13.88 -4.56 -21.18
C LYS A 194 14.18 -4.79 -19.70
N VAL A 195 13.84 -5.98 -19.21
CA VAL A 195 13.81 -6.44 -17.82
C VAL A 195 15.17 -6.43 -17.07
N ASP A 196 16.22 -5.80 -17.60
CA ASP A 196 17.57 -5.82 -17.01
C ASP A 196 18.08 -4.49 -16.42
N ASP A 197 17.39 -3.36 -16.55
CA ASP A 197 17.84 -2.12 -15.87
C ASP A 197 17.16 -1.95 -14.51
N ILE A 198 17.55 -2.82 -13.58
CA ILE A 198 17.58 -2.48 -12.17
C ILE A 198 18.78 -1.54 -12.00
N GLN A 199 18.56 -0.24 -12.16
CA GLN A 199 19.60 0.73 -11.84
C GLN A 199 19.77 0.80 -10.33
N ASP A 200 20.97 0.43 -9.88
CA ASP A 200 21.48 0.84 -8.58
C ASP A 200 21.43 2.37 -8.47
N VAL A 201 21.16 2.82 -7.24
CA VAL A 201 20.99 4.21 -6.79
C VAL A 201 21.72 5.21 -7.68
N ASP A 202 20.93 6.01 -8.41
CA ASP A 202 21.35 7.05 -9.33
C ASP A 202 22.37 7.99 -8.63
N ILE A 203 23.55 8.24 -9.24
CA ILE A 203 24.67 9.01 -8.67
C ILE A 203 24.22 10.39 -8.15
N ALA A 204 23.11 10.93 -8.67
CA ALA A 204 22.45 12.12 -8.18
C ALA A 204 21.97 12.04 -6.70
N ASP A 205 21.79 10.85 -6.11
CA ASP A 205 21.44 10.65 -4.70
C ASP A 205 22.63 10.89 -3.75
N LEU A 206 23.85 10.88 -4.28
CA LEU A 206 25.06 11.19 -3.50
C LEU A 206 25.20 12.69 -3.20
N LEU A 207 24.57 13.56 -4.00
CA LEU A 207 24.71 15.02 -3.88
C LEU A 207 23.84 15.65 -2.79
N GLY A 208 22.94 14.89 -2.14
CA GLY A 208 22.31 15.25 -0.88
C GLY A 208 21.40 16.50 -0.88
N ARG A 209 21.11 17.09 -2.04
CA ARG A 209 20.23 18.24 -2.19
C ARG A 209 19.21 17.99 -3.29
N ASP A 210 17.99 18.48 -3.09
CA ASP A 210 17.01 18.52 -4.17
C ASP A 210 17.52 19.48 -5.25
N PRO A 211 17.40 19.13 -6.55
CA PRO A 211 17.74 20.05 -7.62
C PRO A 211 16.85 21.29 -7.52
N VAL A 212 17.47 22.45 -7.27
CA VAL A 212 16.75 23.72 -7.25
C VAL A 212 16.44 24.08 -8.70
N PRO A 213 15.15 24.25 -9.07
CA PRO A 213 14.79 24.62 -10.43
C PRO A 213 15.40 25.98 -10.78
N ALA A 214 15.88 26.11 -12.01
CA ALA A 214 16.44 27.36 -12.48
C ALA A 214 15.36 28.44 -12.54
N GLN A 215 15.65 29.63 -12.03
CA GLN A 215 14.73 30.77 -12.10
C GLN A 215 14.95 31.48 -13.43
N GLU A 216 14.10 31.21 -14.42
CA GLU A 216 14.23 31.74 -15.79
C GLU A 216 14.38 33.26 -15.84
N GLY A 217 13.61 34.00 -15.03
CA GLY A 217 13.71 35.47 -14.98
C GLY A 217 15.04 36.00 -14.44
N LEU A 218 15.73 35.25 -13.57
CA LEU A 218 17.09 35.60 -13.14
C LEU A 218 18.12 35.23 -14.20
N LEU A 219 17.96 34.07 -14.83
CA LEU A 219 18.84 33.62 -15.91
C LEU A 219 18.83 34.60 -17.08
N GLU A 220 17.65 35.02 -17.54
CA GLU A 220 17.52 35.98 -18.63
C GLU A 220 18.18 37.32 -18.28
N ARG A 221 17.95 37.84 -17.06
CA ARG A 221 18.56 39.10 -16.60
C ARG A 221 20.09 39.03 -16.50
N CYS A 222 20.64 37.88 -16.10
CA CYS A 222 22.07 37.70 -15.91
C CYS A 222 22.82 37.29 -17.18
N ILE A 223 22.12 36.82 -18.22
CA ILE A 223 22.75 36.25 -19.42
C ILE A 223 22.45 37.09 -20.67
N TYR A 224 21.22 37.59 -20.86
CA TYR A 224 20.85 38.32 -22.06
C TYR A 224 21.69 39.58 -22.23
N LYS A 225 22.37 39.68 -23.38
CA LYS A 225 23.31 40.76 -23.71
C LYS A 225 24.44 40.98 -22.68
N GLN A 226 24.74 40.00 -21.84
CA GLN A 226 25.88 40.05 -20.93
C GLN A 226 27.11 39.36 -21.53
N THR A 227 28.29 39.64 -20.98
CA THR A 227 29.50 38.85 -21.23
C THR A 227 29.60 37.78 -20.15
N VAL A 228 29.58 36.51 -20.55
CA VAL A 228 29.52 35.35 -19.64
C VAL A 228 30.79 34.52 -19.80
N LEU A 229 31.45 34.19 -18.69
CA LEU A 229 32.61 33.29 -18.64
C LEU A 229 32.20 31.95 -18.03
N VAL A 230 32.48 30.86 -18.73
CA VAL A 230 32.30 29.49 -18.22
C VAL A 230 33.67 28.90 -17.94
N THR A 231 33.94 28.56 -16.67
CA THR A 231 35.16 27.87 -16.23
C THR A 231 34.93 26.36 -16.20
N GLY A 232 35.82 25.56 -16.78
CA GLY A 232 35.64 24.10 -16.94
C GLY A 232 34.77 23.73 -18.14
N ALA A 233 34.82 24.53 -19.22
CA ALA A 233 33.90 24.44 -20.34
C ALA A 233 34.00 23.15 -21.19
N GLY A 234 35.13 22.45 -21.16
CA GLY A 234 35.39 21.19 -21.86
C GLY A 234 34.95 19.94 -21.09
N GLY A 235 34.50 20.07 -19.84
CA GLY A 235 33.83 18.99 -19.11
C GLY A 235 32.40 18.73 -19.63
N SER A 236 31.84 17.55 -19.32
CA SER A 236 30.46 17.18 -19.69
C SER A 236 29.42 18.20 -19.17
N ILE A 237 29.58 18.67 -17.93
CA ILE A 237 28.72 19.69 -17.33
C ILE A 237 28.92 21.06 -17.98
N GLY A 238 30.17 21.46 -18.22
CA GLY A 238 30.50 22.75 -18.84
C GLY A 238 29.95 22.86 -20.25
N SER A 239 30.03 21.80 -21.04
CA SER A 239 29.52 21.77 -22.42
C SER A 239 28.00 21.95 -22.50
N GLU A 240 27.25 21.36 -21.57
CA GLU A 240 25.80 21.50 -21.48
C GLU A 240 25.41 22.91 -20.98
N LEU A 241 26.14 23.48 -20.02
CA LEU A 241 25.96 24.87 -19.59
C LEU A 241 26.19 25.85 -20.74
N CYS A 242 27.25 25.68 -21.54
CA CYS A 242 27.50 26.52 -22.71
C CYS A 242 26.34 26.48 -23.71
N ARG A 243 25.77 25.28 -23.96
CA ARG A 243 24.63 25.12 -24.86
C ARG A 243 23.38 25.87 -24.35
N GLN A 244 23.11 25.80 -23.04
CA GLN A 244 21.99 26.51 -22.42
C GLN A 244 22.19 28.04 -22.44
N ILE A 245 23.40 28.51 -22.12
CA ILE A 245 23.74 29.94 -22.12
C ILE A 245 23.58 30.54 -23.51
N ILE A 246 24.03 29.85 -24.57
CA ILE A 246 23.87 30.33 -25.96
C ILE A 246 22.39 30.55 -26.31
N GLY A 247 21.49 29.67 -25.86
CA GLY A 247 20.04 29.80 -26.08
C GLY A 247 19.42 31.05 -25.48
N LEU A 248 20.07 31.69 -24.50
CA LEU A 248 19.60 32.89 -23.81
C LEU A 248 20.18 34.20 -24.39
N GLY A 249 20.98 34.13 -25.46
CA GLY A 249 21.44 35.31 -26.21
C GLY A 249 22.43 36.24 -25.47
N PRO A 250 23.58 35.74 -24.98
CA PRO A 250 24.63 36.58 -24.43
C PRO A 250 25.28 37.45 -25.52
N THR A 251 25.93 38.55 -25.12
CA THR A 251 26.74 39.37 -26.03
C THR A 251 28.03 38.63 -26.40
N THR A 252 28.67 38.00 -25.41
CA THR A 252 29.91 37.25 -25.58
C THR A 252 29.93 36.08 -24.61
N LEU A 253 30.24 34.88 -25.11
CA LEU A 253 30.47 33.70 -24.28
C LEU A 253 31.96 33.35 -24.31
N LEU A 254 32.62 33.45 -23.17
CA LEU A 254 34.01 33.08 -22.96
C LEU A 254 34.06 31.68 -22.36
N LEU A 255 34.78 30.77 -23.02
CA LEU A 255 34.97 29.40 -22.56
C LEU A 255 36.40 29.29 -22.04
N PHE A 256 36.54 29.08 -20.74
CA PHE A 256 37.82 28.87 -20.08
C PHE A 256 37.86 27.46 -19.53
N ASP A 257 38.92 26.73 -19.84
CA ASP A 257 39.15 25.41 -19.30
C ASP A 257 40.63 25.24 -18.95
N HIS A 258 40.88 24.43 -17.93
CA HIS A 258 42.21 24.02 -17.53
C HIS A 258 42.25 22.50 -17.56
N SER A 259 42.93 21.95 -18.56
CA SER A 259 43.18 20.52 -18.65
C SER A 259 44.20 20.11 -17.57
N GLU A 260 43.74 19.39 -16.55
CA GLU A 260 44.60 18.49 -15.76
C GLU A 260 44.61 17.08 -16.37
#